data_AF-A0A0N0ARM1-F1
#
_entry.id   AF-A0A0N0ARM1-F1
#
_cell.length_a   1.000
_cell.length_b   1.000
_cell.length_c   1.000
_cell.angle_alpha   90.00
_cell.angle_beta   90.00
_cell.angle_gamma   90.00
#
_symmetry.space_group_name_H-M   'P 1'
#
loop_
_entity.id
_entity.type
_entity.pdbx_description
1 polymer ?
#
loop_
_entity_poly.entity_id
_entity_poly.type
_entity_poly.pdbx_seq_one_letter_code
_entity_poly.pdbx_strand_id
1 'polypeptide(L)'
;MSQEQRRTLAETLTDAVLVPEIGQFAPAARAGFQVHFVERAPDTMAIGGRLLADVEQDPDVMVIDVAVMDGDWRQEVRTSVIERILADMADACGLAQPSPAWWVNFRVIDEGSWGSSGGVLSILSLLRTGVFTEEKATAIRTRFHA
;
A
#
# COMPACT_ATOMS: atom_id res chain seq x y z
N MET A 1 2.08 -17.68 4.29
CA MET A 1 1.39 -16.96 5.41
C MET A 1 0.12 -17.68 5.82
N SER A 2 -0.25 -17.66 7.11
CA SER A 2 -1.51 -18.25 7.58
C SER A 2 -2.73 -17.37 7.22
N GLN A 3 -3.93 -17.95 7.27
CA GLN A 3 -5.17 -17.19 7.03
C GLN A 3 -5.41 -16.10 8.08
N GLU A 4 -5.03 -16.35 9.33
CA GLU A 4 -5.15 -15.37 10.42
C GLU A 4 -4.22 -14.17 10.18
N GLN A 5 -2.97 -14.42 9.81
CA GLN A 5 -2.02 -13.37 9.45
C GLN A 5 -2.54 -12.54 8.27
N ARG A 6 -3.07 -13.19 7.22
CA ARG A 6 -3.70 -12.49 6.08
C ARG A 6 -4.87 -11.62 6.51
N ARG A 7 -5.69 -12.08 7.46
CA ARG A 7 -6.83 -11.29 7.98
C ARG A 7 -6.34 -10.02 8.69
N THR A 8 -5.39 -10.17 9.60
CA THR A 8 -4.79 -9.03 10.31
C THR A 8 -4.16 -8.06 9.33
N LEU A 9 -3.37 -8.56 8.37
CA LEU A 9 -2.71 -7.73 7.37
C LEU A 9 -3.68 -7.04 6.42
N ALA A 10 -4.80 -7.67 6.05
CA ALA A 10 -5.80 -7.02 5.21
C ALA A 10 -6.33 -5.74 5.87
N GLU A 11 -6.50 -5.73 7.19
CA GLU A 11 -6.95 -4.56 7.94
C GLU A 11 -5.83 -3.54 8.14
N THR A 12 -4.67 -3.98 8.65
CA THR A 12 -3.57 -3.06 9.00
C THR A 12 -2.96 -2.39 7.78
N LEU A 13 -2.72 -3.15 6.70
CA LEU A 13 -2.17 -2.58 5.45
C LEU A 13 -3.16 -1.62 4.78
N THR A 14 -4.46 -1.89 4.88
CA THR A 14 -5.49 -0.94 4.40
C THR A 14 -5.37 0.37 5.16
N ASP A 15 -5.31 0.32 6.49
CA ASP A 15 -5.25 1.52 7.34
C ASP A 15 -3.92 2.28 7.18
N ALA A 16 -2.82 1.56 6.96
CA ALA A 16 -1.49 2.14 6.73
C ALA A 16 -1.43 3.06 5.50
N VAL A 17 -2.26 2.79 4.48
CA VAL A 17 -2.39 3.65 3.29
C VAL A 17 -3.54 4.64 3.43
N LEU A 18 -4.69 4.20 3.96
CA LEU A 18 -5.89 5.01 4.10
C LEU A 18 -5.64 6.26 4.94
N VAL A 19 -5.05 6.10 6.13
CA VAL A 19 -4.89 7.22 7.07
C VAL A 19 -4.01 8.32 6.48
N PRO A 20 -2.84 8.03 5.87
CA PRO A 20 -2.03 9.07 5.24
C PRO A 20 -2.63 9.66 3.96
N GLU A 21 -3.45 8.91 3.23
CA GLU A 21 -4.16 9.41 2.03
C GLU A 21 -5.19 10.48 2.40
N ILE A 22 -6.06 10.17 3.36
CA ILE A 22 -7.20 11.03 3.70
C ILE A 22 -6.92 11.98 4.88
N GLY A 23 -5.86 11.71 5.64
CA GLY A 23 -5.40 12.51 6.78
C GLY A 23 -6.01 12.13 8.12
N GLN A 24 -6.88 11.13 8.17
CA GLN A 24 -7.53 10.65 9.39
C GLN A 24 -7.96 9.20 9.23
N PHE A 25 -8.33 8.56 10.34
CA PHE A 25 -8.96 7.25 10.27
C PHE A 25 -10.46 7.39 9.96
N ALA A 26 -10.89 6.84 8.81
CA ALA A 26 -12.30 6.83 8.40
C ALA A 26 -12.69 5.42 7.93
N PRO A 27 -13.34 4.59 8.76
CA PRO A 27 -13.72 3.22 8.40
C PRO A 27 -14.54 3.12 7.11
N ALA A 28 -15.39 4.11 6.83
CA ALA A 28 -16.19 4.16 5.61
C ALA A 28 -15.34 4.22 4.32
N ALA A 29 -14.12 4.75 4.39
CA ALA A 29 -13.22 4.85 3.24
C ALA A 29 -12.54 3.51 2.90
N ARG A 30 -12.51 2.53 3.82
CA ARG A 30 -11.88 1.21 3.60
C ARG A 30 -12.41 0.49 2.36
N ALA A 31 -13.68 0.72 2.00
CA ALA A 31 -14.29 0.13 0.81
C ALA A 31 -13.61 0.50 -0.51
N GLY A 32 -12.81 1.58 -0.54
CA GLY A 32 -12.02 1.98 -1.70
C GLY A 32 -10.68 1.26 -1.84
N PHE A 33 -10.26 0.51 -0.83
CA PHE A 33 -8.94 -0.14 -0.76
C PHE A 33 -9.05 -1.64 -0.99
N GLN A 34 -7.99 -2.22 -1.55
CA GLN A 34 -7.91 -3.64 -1.85
C GLN A 34 -6.54 -4.17 -1.44
N VAL A 35 -6.52 -5.34 -0.80
CA VAL A 35 -5.30 -6.07 -0.47
C VAL A 35 -5.37 -7.43 -1.15
N HIS A 36 -4.39 -7.75 -1.99
CA HIS A 36 -4.31 -9.02 -2.70
C HIS A 36 -3.14 -9.83 -2.13
N PHE A 37 -3.40 -11.08 -1.76
CA PHE A 37 -2.36 -12.01 -1.32
C PHE A 37 -2.08 -13.02 -2.43
N VAL A 38 -0.85 -13.07 -2.91
CA VAL A 38 -0.41 -13.99 -3.96
C VAL A 38 0.81 -14.74 -3.48
N GLU A 39 0.73 -16.06 -3.38
CA GLU A 39 1.88 -16.92 -3.12
C GLU A 39 2.48 -17.39 -4.46
N ARG A 40 3.81 -17.39 -4.53
CA ARG A 40 4.58 -17.74 -5.72
C ARG A 40 5.53 -18.87 -5.41
N ALA A 41 5.78 -19.75 -6.39
CA ALA A 41 6.77 -20.81 -6.24
C ALA A 41 8.20 -20.24 -6.32
N PRO A 42 9.19 -20.83 -5.61
CA PRO A 42 10.57 -20.31 -5.59
C PRO A 42 11.29 -20.25 -6.95
N ASP A 43 10.84 -21.01 -7.93
CA ASP A 43 11.36 -21.00 -9.31
C ASP A 43 10.76 -19.87 -10.18
N THR A 44 9.85 -19.05 -9.63
CA THR A 44 9.21 -17.93 -10.35
C THR A 44 9.76 -16.55 -9.99
N MET A 45 10.74 -16.49 -9.09
CA MET A 45 11.37 -15.25 -8.65
C MET A 45 12.89 -15.43 -8.57
N ALA A 46 13.62 -14.37 -8.94
CA ALA A 46 15.07 -14.31 -8.86
C ALA A 46 15.53 -13.05 -8.11
N ILE A 47 16.58 -13.20 -7.29
CA ILE A 47 17.25 -12.09 -6.59
C ILE A 47 18.74 -12.21 -6.85
N GLY A 48 19.41 -11.09 -7.16
CA GLY A 48 20.85 -11.08 -7.46
C GLY A 48 21.24 -11.94 -8.68
N GLY A 49 20.30 -12.18 -9.60
CA GLY A 49 20.54 -13.00 -10.80
C GLY A 49 20.45 -14.51 -10.59
N ARG A 50 19.93 -14.98 -9.45
CA ARG A 50 19.68 -16.41 -9.17
C ARG A 50 18.22 -16.65 -8.80
N LEU A 51 17.65 -17.76 -9.26
CA LEU A 51 16.31 -18.16 -8.83
C LEU A 51 16.33 -18.50 -7.34
N LEU A 52 15.22 -18.26 -6.63
CA LEU A 52 15.13 -18.63 -5.22
C LEU A 52 15.23 -20.13 -5.01
N ALA A 53 14.76 -20.92 -5.97
CA ALA A 53 14.94 -22.37 -5.99
C ALA A 53 16.42 -22.82 -5.97
N ASP A 54 17.35 -21.96 -6.40
CA ASP A 54 18.79 -22.27 -6.47
C ASP A 54 19.58 -21.75 -5.24
N VAL A 55 18.90 -21.14 -4.27
CA VAL A 55 19.54 -20.60 -3.05
C VAL A 55 19.47 -21.66 -1.94
N GLU A 56 20.61 -21.94 -1.29
CA GLU A 56 20.70 -22.96 -0.23
C GLU A 56 19.93 -22.60 1.04
N GLN A 57 19.82 -21.29 1.32
CA GLN A 57 18.97 -20.75 2.38
C GLN A 57 17.64 -20.37 1.74
N ASP A 58 16.52 -20.70 2.39
CA ASP A 58 15.19 -20.27 1.95
C ASP A 58 14.95 -18.84 2.47
N PRO A 59 15.16 -17.78 1.67
CA PRO A 59 14.98 -16.42 2.16
C PRO A 59 13.48 -16.15 2.32
N ASP A 60 13.09 -15.58 3.47
CA ASP A 60 11.74 -15.04 3.66
C ASP A 60 11.57 -13.78 2.81
N VAL A 61 11.06 -13.98 1.59
CA VAL A 61 10.90 -12.96 0.56
C VAL A 61 9.46 -12.50 0.46
N MET A 62 9.27 -11.19 0.49
CA MET A 62 7.99 -10.55 0.24
C MET A 62 8.17 -9.33 -0.66
N VAL A 63 7.25 -9.16 -1.60
CA VAL A 63 7.15 -7.96 -2.43
C VAL A 63 5.78 -7.37 -2.19
N ILE A 64 5.75 -6.14 -1.70
CA ILE A 64 4.54 -5.38 -1.43
C ILE A 64 4.43 -4.27 -2.48
N ASP A 65 3.46 -4.39 -3.37
CA ASP A 65 3.16 -3.37 -4.37
C ASP A 65 2.01 -2.49 -3.88
N VAL A 66 2.33 -1.25 -3.52
CA VAL A 66 1.36 -0.21 -3.18
C VAL A 66 1.06 0.60 -4.44
N ALA A 67 -0.22 0.67 -4.79
CA ALA A 67 -0.72 1.42 -5.93
C ALA A 67 -1.84 2.36 -5.45
N VAL A 68 -1.61 3.66 -5.55
CA VAL A 68 -2.52 4.71 -5.04
C VAL A 68 -2.86 5.69 -6.14
N MET A 69 -4.02 6.33 -6.05
CA MET A 69 -4.37 7.45 -6.93
C MET A 69 -3.44 8.64 -6.69
N ASP A 70 -3.21 9.46 -7.72
CA ASP A 70 -2.44 10.70 -7.59
C ASP A 70 -3.10 11.66 -6.61
N GLY A 71 -2.39 11.96 -5.51
CA GLY A 71 -2.91 12.62 -4.32
C GLY A 71 -1.79 13.34 -3.57
N ASP A 72 -1.98 13.65 -2.27
CA ASP A 72 -0.94 14.28 -1.44
C ASP A 72 0.12 13.28 -0.95
N TRP A 73 0.85 12.69 -1.91
CA TRP A 73 1.89 11.68 -1.69
C TRP A 73 3.29 12.30 -1.70
N ARG A 74 3.51 13.31 -0.86
CA ARG A 74 4.84 13.89 -0.60
C ARG A 74 5.82 12.79 -0.18
N GLN A 75 7.11 13.04 -0.36
CA GLN A 75 8.14 12.04 -0.08
C GLN A 75 8.06 11.53 1.37
N GLU A 76 7.86 12.44 2.32
CA GLU A 76 7.78 12.14 3.75
C GLU A 76 6.57 11.25 4.05
N VAL A 77 5.43 11.50 3.40
CA VAL A 77 4.22 10.68 3.53
C VAL A 77 4.47 9.27 3.00
N ARG A 78 5.09 9.14 1.82
CA ARG A 78 5.45 7.84 1.24
C ARG A 78 6.42 7.07 2.13
N THR A 79 7.43 7.75 2.68
CA THR A 79 8.37 7.15 3.64
C THR A 79 7.62 6.57 4.84
N SER A 80 6.76 7.35 5.48
CA SER A 80 6.00 6.87 6.65
C SER A 80 5.07 5.69 6.31
N VAL A 81 4.44 5.69 5.13
CA VAL A 81 3.61 4.55 4.68
C VAL A 81 4.46 3.29 4.50
N ILE A 82 5.61 3.40 3.83
CA ILE A 82 6.52 2.27 3.58
C ILE A 82 7.02 1.68 4.90
N GLU A 83 7.50 2.53 5.81
CA GLU A 83 7.99 2.12 7.13
C GLU A 83 6.88 1.42 7.94
N ARG A 84 5.66 1.99 7.91
CA ARG A 84 4.52 1.42 8.62
C ARG A 84 4.09 0.07 8.06
N ILE A 85 4.03 -0.07 6.74
CA ILE A 85 3.73 -1.34 6.07
C ILE A 85 4.74 -2.41 6.48
N LEU A 86 6.03 -2.11 6.45
CA LEU A 86 7.06 -3.07 6.83
C LEU A 86 6.94 -3.46 8.31
N ALA A 87 6.66 -2.51 9.20
CA ALA A 87 6.42 -2.79 10.61
C ALA A 87 5.17 -3.67 10.83
N ASP A 88 4.04 -3.33 10.22
CA ASP A 88 2.80 -4.11 10.33
C ASP A 88 2.97 -5.54 9.77
N MET A 89 3.79 -5.70 8.71
CA MET A 89 4.18 -7.01 8.18
C MET A 89 5.03 -7.81 9.16
N ALA A 90 6.03 -7.17 9.79
CA ALA A 90 6.89 -7.81 10.78
C ALA A 90 6.08 -8.28 11.99
N ASP A 91 5.22 -7.41 12.52
CA ASP A 91 4.35 -7.70 13.66
C ASP A 91 3.41 -8.88 13.36
N ALA A 92 2.74 -8.88 12.19
CA ALA A 92 1.86 -9.97 11.80
C ALA A 92 2.61 -11.30 11.57
N CYS A 93 3.88 -11.23 11.17
CA CYS A 93 4.74 -12.41 11.00
C CYS A 93 5.44 -12.83 12.31
N GLY A 94 5.26 -12.09 13.41
CA GLY A 94 5.91 -12.36 14.69
C GLY A 94 7.41 -12.08 14.69
N LEU A 95 7.87 -11.16 13.82
CA LEU A 95 9.26 -10.75 13.70
C LEU A 95 9.49 -9.42 14.44
N ALA A 96 10.64 -9.29 15.11
CA ALA A 96 11.00 -8.05 15.82
C ALA A 96 11.34 -6.89 14.88
N GLN A 97 11.75 -7.20 13.64
CA GLN A 97 12.07 -6.24 12.61
C GLN A 97 11.75 -6.83 11.22
N PRO A 98 11.48 -5.99 10.22
CA PRO A 98 11.25 -6.46 8.85
C PRO A 98 12.45 -7.24 8.30
N SER A 99 12.19 -8.26 7.50
CA SER A 99 13.26 -8.99 6.79
C SER A 99 13.96 -8.07 5.78
N PRO A 100 15.30 -8.13 5.64
CA PRO A 100 16.03 -7.37 4.64
C PRO A 100 15.71 -7.80 3.20
N ALA A 101 15.06 -8.95 3.02
CA ALA A 101 14.59 -9.45 1.73
C ALA A 101 13.13 -9.05 1.41
N TRP A 102 12.56 -8.12 2.18
CA TRP A 102 11.23 -7.56 1.90
C TRP A 102 11.36 -6.23 1.17
N TRP A 103 10.57 -6.05 0.11
CA TRP A 103 10.58 -4.84 -0.71
C TRP A 103 9.19 -4.23 -0.79
N VAL A 104 9.13 -2.89 -0.75
CA VAL A 104 7.92 -2.13 -1.01
C VAL A 104 8.12 -1.27 -2.26
N ASN A 105 7.25 -1.45 -3.25
CA ASN A 105 7.13 -0.53 -4.37
C ASN A 105 5.95 0.40 -4.11
N PHE A 106 6.17 1.71 -4.12
CA PHE A 106 5.10 2.69 -3.99
C PHE A 106 4.86 3.39 -5.34
N ARG A 107 3.73 3.11 -5.97
CA ARG A 107 3.35 3.64 -7.28
C ARG A 107 2.17 4.58 -7.14
N VAL A 108 2.34 5.77 -7.68
CA VAL A 108 1.26 6.74 -7.86
C VAL A 108 0.70 6.54 -9.27
N ILE A 109 -0.60 6.35 -9.36
CA ILE A 109 -1.33 6.18 -10.61
C ILE A 109 -1.89 7.53 -11.00
N ASP A 110 -1.51 7.99 -12.19
CA ASP A 110 -1.92 9.27 -12.73
C ASP A 110 -3.44 9.44 -12.68
N GLU A 111 -3.88 10.65 -12.31
CA GLU A 111 -5.29 11.00 -12.23
C GLU A 111 -6.01 10.67 -13.54
N GLY A 112 -7.18 10.03 -13.42
CA GLY A 112 -7.95 9.56 -14.57
C GLY A 112 -7.62 8.14 -15.03
N SER A 113 -6.59 7.50 -14.48
CA SER A 113 -6.17 6.13 -14.83
C SER A 113 -6.73 5.05 -13.88
N TRP A 114 -7.47 5.45 -12.84
CA TRP A 114 -8.18 4.54 -11.95
C TRP A 114 -9.68 4.53 -12.28
N GLY A 115 -10.32 3.36 -12.22
CA GLY A 115 -11.74 3.21 -12.53
C GLY A 115 -12.47 2.27 -11.58
N SER A 116 -13.74 2.56 -11.33
CA SER A 116 -14.65 1.72 -10.56
C SER A 116 -16.09 1.99 -10.98
N SER A 117 -16.97 1.02 -10.80
CA SER A 117 -18.42 1.16 -11.03
C SER A 117 -18.78 1.67 -12.43
N GLY A 118 -18.00 1.29 -13.45
CA GLY A 118 -18.23 1.65 -14.86
C GLY A 118 -17.72 3.03 -15.28
N GLY A 119 -16.98 3.74 -14.42
CA GLY A 119 -16.42 5.06 -14.74
C GLY A 119 -14.99 5.25 -14.22
N VAL A 120 -14.37 6.33 -14.70
CA VAL A 120 -13.11 6.84 -14.15
C VAL A 120 -13.38 7.40 -12.76
N LEU A 121 -12.56 7.00 -11.79
CA LEU A 121 -12.58 7.55 -10.45
C LEU A 121 -11.54 8.68 -10.36
N SER A 122 -11.96 9.80 -9.78
CA SER A 122 -11.13 10.99 -9.63
C SER A 122 -10.93 11.29 -8.15
N ILE A 123 -9.68 11.56 -7.73
CA ILE A 123 -9.38 11.94 -6.35
C ILE A 123 -10.14 13.21 -5.95
N LEU A 124 -10.31 14.14 -6.90
CA LEU A 124 -11.05 15.40 -6.69
C LEU A 124 -12.54 15.13 -6.42
N SER A 125 -13.11 14.10 -7.05
CA SER A 125 -14.48 13.67 -6.77
C SER A 125 -14.60 13.06 -5.37
N LEU A 126 -13.58 12.33 -4.92
CA LEU A 126 -13.54 11.74 -3.58
C LEU A 126 -13.49 12.80 -2.47
N LEU A 127 -12.92 13.99 -2.72
CA LEU A 127 -12.93 15.09 -1.76
C LEU A 127 -14.35 15.51 -1.33
N ARG A 128 -15.36 15.28 -2.18
CA ARG A 128 -16.77 15.61 -1.89
C ARG A 128 -17.44 14.63 -0.92
N THR A 129 -16.84 13.48 -0.65
CA THR A 129 -17.37 12.48 0.29
C THR A 129 -17.28 12.93 1.74
N GLY A 130 -16.45 13.94 2.05
CA GLY A 130 -16.27 14.49 3.39
C GLY A 130 -15.36 13.67 4.30
N VAL A 131 -14.72 12.62 3.80
CA VAL A 131 -13.81 11.77 4.61
C VAL A 131 -12.39 12.31 4.72
N PHE A 132 -12.02 13.27 3.87
CA PHE A 132 -10.69 13.90 3.90
C PHE A 132 -10.63 15.00 4.95
N THR A 133 -9.50 15.14 5.63
CA THR A 133 -9.24 16.35 6.42
C THR A 133 -9.12 17.56 5.50
N GLU A 134 -9.40 18.76 6.04
CA GLU A 134 -9.30 20.00 5.27
C GLU A 134 -7.89 20.24 4.73
N GLU A 135 -6.87 19.92 5.53
CA GLU A 135 -5.46 19.99 5.12
C GLU A 135 -5.18 19.12 3.89
N LYS A 136 -5.58 17.84 3.93
CA LYS A 136 -5.38 16.90 2.82
C LYS A 136 -6.15 17.30 1.58
N ALA A 137 -7.42 17.67 1.74
CA ALA A 137 -8.23 18.14 0.63
C ALA A 137 -7.63 19.38 -0.04
N THR A 138 -7.07 20.30 0.75
CA THR A 138 -6.41 21.51 0.23
C THR A 138 -5.10 21.17 -0.48
N ALA A 139 -4.25 20.32 0.10
CA ALA A 139 -3.00 19.89 -0.51
C ALA A 139 -3.24 19.21 -1.88
N ILE A 140 -4.24 18.32 -1.96
CA ILE A 140 -4.63 17.65 -3.21
C ILE A 140 -5.10 18.68 -4.24
N ARG A 141 -6.01 19.59 -3.89
CA ARG A 141 -6.49 20.63 -4.83
C ARG A 141 -5.35 21.49 -5.36
N THR A 142 -4.45 21.94 -4.49
CA THR A 142 -3.31 22.77 -4.89
C THR A 142 -2.42 22.03 -5.91
N ARG A 143 -2.20 20.72 -5.72
CA ARG A 143 -1.39 19.91 -6.64
C ARG A 143 -2.00 19.80 -8.05
N PHE A 144 -3.32 19.70 -8.16
CA PHE A 144 -4.01 19.56 -9.45
C PHE A 144 -4.39 20.89 -10.12
N HIS A 145 -4.24 22.01 -9.41
CA HIS A 145 -4.47 23.35 -9.94
C HIS A 145 -3.17 24.17 -10.12
N ALA A 146 -2.01 23.59 -9.80
CA ALA A 146 -0.69 24.13 -10.07
C ALA A 146 -0.21 23.73 -11.47
#